data_AF-A0A9W9R4I4-F1
#
_entry.id   AF-A0A9W9R4I4-F1
#
_cell.length_a   1.000
_cell.length_b   1.000
_cell.length_c   1.000
_cell.angle_alpha   90.00
_cell.angle_beta   90.00
_cell.angle_gamma   90.00
#
_symmetry.space_group_name_H-M   'P 1'
#
loop_
_entity.id
_entity.type
_entity.pdbx_description
1 polymer ?
#
loop_
_entity_poly.entity_id
_entity_poly.type
_entity_poly.pdbx_seq_one_letter_code
_entity_poly.pdbx_strand_id
1 'polypeptide(L)'
;MSLGLQVTLASQAPGIETQAIALPIAVSVHNTAESPVTILRWNSPLDPQAGVLGVFEVSDVTDQRTLPIPKIMVSRKLPASEEDLVEIKANEKLEFVVNLPISDFEEGHQYSVRAQGTWHAVWPTELSNVTPSQLQDNGDAKRGEFLSNTLSFNFD
;
A
#
# COMPACT_ATOMS: atom_id res chain seq x y z
N MET A 1 5.24 -19.25 -4.21
CA MET A 1 6.47 -18.52 -4.60
C MET A 1 6.36 -17.12 -4.01
N SER A 2 7.39 -16.62 -3.32
CA SER A 2 7.41 -15.24 -2.83
C SER A 2 7.63 -14.29 -4.01
N LEU A 3 6.95 -13.14 -4.04
CA LEU A 3 7.09 -12.14 -5.10
C LEU A 3 8.38 -11.32 -4.99
N GLY A 4 9.14 -11.45 -3.90
CA GLY A 4 10.28 -10.58 -3.63
C GLY A 4 9.86 -9.14 -3.33
N LEU A 5 8.64 -8.94 -2.84
CA LEU A 5 8.10 -7.64 -2.46
C LEU A 5 7.79 -7.62 -0.97
N GLN A 6 8.34 -6.65 -0.26
CA GLN A 6 8.08 -6.43 1.17
C GLN A 6 7.44 -5.06 1.37
N VAL A 7 6.32 -5.02 2.09
CA VAL A 7 5.65 -3.78 2.51
C VAL A 7 6.00 -3.51 3.97
N THR A 8 6.45 -2.30 4.27
CA THR A 8 6.75 -1.88 5.65
C THR A 8 6.06 -0.55 5.96
N LEU A 9 5.49 -0.43 7.15
CA LEU A 9 4.85 0.76 7.68
C LEU A 9 5.69 1.35 8.81
N ALA A 10 5.76 2.68 8.85
CA ALA A 10 6.33 3.44 9.95
C ALA A 10 5.41 4.63 10.28
N SER A 11 5.45 5.09 11.53
CA SER A 11 4.80 6.35 11.89
C SER A 11 5.55 7.49 11.21
N GLN A 12 4.81 8.44 10.64
CA GLN A 12 5.34 9.79 10.55
C GLN A 12 5.13 10.43 11.91
N ALA A 13 6.20 11.00 12.49
CA ALA A 13 6.01 11.92 13.60
C ALA A 13 5.02 13.00 13.14
N PRO A 14 3.93 13.28 13.89
CA PRO A 14 3.03 14.35 13.50
C PRO A 14 3.86 15.64 13.44
N GLY A 15 4.04 16.17 12.23
CA GLY A 15 4.39 17.56 12.08
C GLY A 15 3.32 18.35 12.82
N ILE A 16 3.73 19.23 13.72
CA ILE A 16 2.82 19.99 14.59
C ILE A 16 1.88 20.82 13.72
N GLU A 17 0.72 20.27 13.37
CA GLU A 17 -0.45 21.00 12.92
C GLU A 17 -1.70 20.38 13.56
N THR A 18 -2.27 21.18 14.43
CA THR A 18 -3.49 21.00 15.20
C THR A 18 -4.64 20.54 14.29
N GLN A 19 -5.32 19.46 14.68
CA GLN A 19 -6.53 18.91 14.02
C GLN A 19 -6.27 18.21 12.66
N ALA A 20 -5.44 17.16 12.67
CA ALA A 20 -5.30 16.27 11.51
C ALA A 20 -6.58 15.44 11.31
N ILE A 21 -7.31 15.72 10.23
CA ILE A 21 -8.46 14.93 9.74
C ILE A 21 -8.04 13.63 9.03
N ALA A 22 -6.73 13.32 9.04
CA ALA A 22 -6.17 12.11 8.47
C ALA A 22 -4.93 11.66 9.25
N LEU A 23 -4.75 10.35 9.36
CA LEU A 23 -3.57 9.72 9.94
C LEU A 23 -2.52 9.48 8.83
N PRO A 24 -1.37 10.18 8.82
CA PRO A 24 -0.30 9.95 7.86
C PRO A 24 0.49 8.68 8.21
N ILE A 25 0.62 7.77 7.26
CA ILE A 25 1.39 6.53 7.39
C ILE A 25 2.55 6.56 6.39
N ALA A 26 3.78 6.48 6.88
CA ALA A 26 4.93 6.25 6.01
C ALA A 26 4.93 4.80 5.55
N VAL A 27 4.99 4.60 4.24
CA VAL A 27 4.95 3.29 3.59
C VAL A 27 6.24 3.10 2.80
N SER A 28 6.82 1.92 2.90
CA SER A 28 7.94 1.47 2.08
C SER A 28 7.57 0.18 1.35
N VAL A 29 7.77 0.15 0.03
CA VAL A 29 7.69 -1.08 -0.76
C VAL A 29 9.08 -1.41 -1.28
N HIS A 30 9.65 -2.52 -0.81
CA HIS A 30 11.00 -2.97 -1.13
C HIS A 30 10.93 -4.13 -2.12
N ASN A 31 11.60 -3.99 -3.26
CA ASN A 31 11.96 -5.11 -4.12
C ASN A 31 13.21 -5.80 -3.54
N THR A 32 13.05 -7.00 -2.98
CA THR A 32 14.14 -7.81 -2.41
C THR A 32 14.81 -8.74 -3.43
N ALA A 33 14.41 -8.67 -4.70
CA ALA A 33 15.01 -9.46 -5.77
C ALA A 33 16.24 -8.77 -6.39
N GLU A 34 17.09 -9.57 -7.02
CA GLU A 34 18.28 -9.13 -7.77
C GLU A 34 17.95 -8.59 -9.17
N SER A 35 16.66 -8.53 -9.54
CA SER A 35 16.18 -8.00 -10.82
C SER A 35 15.14 -6.89 -10.58
N PRO A 36 14.99 -5.92 -11.50
CA PRO A 36 13.89 -4.97 -11.44
C PRO A 36 12.53 -5.68 -11.51
N VAL A 37 11.51 -5.00 -11.03
CA VAL A 37 10.13 -5.46 -11.05
C VAL A 37 9.22 -4.32 -11.45
N THR A 38 8.24 -4.62 -12.30
CA THR A 38 7.16 -3.70 -12.67
C THR A 38 5.85 -4.19 -12.07
N ILE A 39 5.12 -3.30 -11.43
CA ILE A 39 3.95 -3.62 -10.61
C ILE A 39 2.76 -2.82 -11.12
N LEU A 40 1.61 -3.46 -11.32
CA LEU A 40 0.33 -2.76 -11.43
C LEU A 40 -0.06 -2.24 -10.04
N ARG A 41 -0.10 -0.91 -9.87
CA ARG A 41 -0.26 -0.30 -8.54
C ARG A 41 -1.65 -0.41 -7.94
N TRP A 42 -2.66 -0.80 -8.74
CA TRP A 42 -4.07 -0.81 -8.31
C TRP A 42 -4.32 -1.67 -7.06
N ASN A 43 -5.15 -1.15 -6.15
CA ASN A 43 -5.55 -1.82 -4.89
C ASN A 43 -4.36 -2.31 -4.05
N SER A 44 -3.24 -1.61 -4.13
CA SER A 44 -2.03 -1.87 -3.36
C SER A 44 -1.62 -0.61 -2.59
N PRO A 45 -0.60 -0.66 -1.72
CA PRO A 45 -0.09 0.54 -1.08
C PRO A 45 0.45 1.57 -2.09
N LEU A 46 0.85 1.14 -3.29
CA LEU A 46 1.34 2.02 -4.38
C LEU A 46 0.20 2.74 -5.12
N ASP A 47 -1.07 2.42 -4.83
CA ASP A 47 -2.21 3.11 -5.42
C ASP A 47 -2.31 4.53 -4.83
N PRO A 48 -2.40 5.59 -5.64
CA PRO A 48 -2.61 6.95 -5.11
C PRO A 48 -3.84 7.09 -4.21
N GLN A 49 -4.82 6.19 -4.35
CA GLN A 49 -6.04 6.16 -3.53
C GLN A 49 -6.00 5.09 -2.41
N ALA A 50 -4.83 4.48 -2.12
CA ALA A 50 -4.72 3.33 -1.21
C ALA A 50 -5.36 3.52 0.17
N GLY A 51 -5.36 4.76 0.69
CA GLY A 51 -5.95 5.10 1.99
C GLY A 51 -7.46 4.85 2.10
N VAL A 52 -8.17 4.70 0.97
CA VAL A 52 -9.63 4.48 0.91
C VAL A 52 -10.05 3.27 0.08
N LEU A 53 -9.10 2.40 -0.30
CA LEU A 53 -9.38 1.19 -1.09
C LEU A 53 -9.46 -0.09 -0.25
N GLY A 54 -9.43 0.04 1.08
CA GLY A 54 -9.43 -1.10 2.00
C GLY A 54 -8.10 -1.85 2.07
N VAL A 55 -7.00 -1.23 1.61
CA VAL A 55 -5.63 -1.76 1.73
C VAL A 55 -5.16 -1.72 3.19
N PHE A 56 -5.62 -0.72 3.95
CA PHE A 56 -5.24 -0.50 5.34
C PHE A 56 -6.37 -0.90 6.29
N GLU A 57 -5.97 -1.42 7.45
CA GLU A 57 -6.83 -1.72 8.58
C GLU A 57 -6.25 -1.06 9.82
N VAL A 58 -7.09 -0.33 10.55
CA VAL A 58 -6.75 0.31 11.81
C VAL A 58 -7.56 -0.37 12.91
N SER A 59 -6.90 -0.79 13.99
CA SER A 59 -7.57 -1.40 15.15
C SER A 59 -7.20 -0.68 16.44
N ASP A 60 -8.21 -0.38 17.24
CA ASP A 60 -8.09 -0.03 18.65
C ASP A 60 -7.76 -1.31 19.42
N VAL A 61 -6.54 -1.37 19.97
CA VAL A 61 -6.03 -2.53 20.70
C VAL A 61 -6.55 -2.53 22.14
N THR A 62 -6.81 -1.34 22.71
CA THR A 62 -7.37 -1.18 24.05
C THR A 62 -8.78 -1.80 24.11
N ASP A 63 -9.63 -1.45 23.14
CA ASP A 63 -11.02 -1.91 23.07
C ASP A 63 -11.22 -3.15 22.19
N GLN A 64 -10.17 -3.64 21.54
CA GLN A 64 -10.21 -4.79 20.64
C GLN A 64 -11.23 -4.62 19.50
N ARG A 65 -11.31 -3.42 18.91
CA ARG A 65 -12.24 -3.10 17.80
C ARG A 65 -11.50 -2.56 16.58
N THR A 66 -11.97 -2.91 15.40
CA THR A 66 -11.49 -2.30 14.14
C THR A 66 -12.17 -0.95 13.94
N LEU A 67 -11.37 0.09 13.67
CA LEU A 67 -11.91 1.40 13.32
C LEU A 67 -12.29 1.44 11.83
N PRO A 68 -13.48 1.97 11.49
CA PRO A 68 -13.90 2.05 10.11
C PRO A 68 -13.11 3.12 9.35
N ILE A 69 -12.48 2.72 8.24
CA ILE A 69 -11.96 3.66 7.25
C ILE A 69 -12.98 3.71 6.10
N PRO A 70 -13.44 4.90 5.66
CA PRO A 70 -14.28 5.02 4.48
C PRO A 70 -13.67 4.30 3.27
N LYS A 71 -14.46 3.45 2.62
CA LYS A 71 -14.03 2.70 1.44
C LYS A 71 -14.79 3.17 0.21
N ILE A 72 -14.06 3.36 -0.88
CA ILE A 72 -14.64 3.64 -2.20
C ILE A 72 -14.43 2.45 -3.12
N MET A 73 -15.28 2.33 -4.14
CA MET A 73 -15.04 1.42 -5.26
C MET A 73 -14.59 2.25 -6.46
N VAL A 74 -13.43 1.89 -7.04
CA VAL A 74 -12.89 2.57 -8.21
C VAL A 74 -13.04 1.67 -9.43
N SER A 75 -13.77 2.15 -10.44
CA SER A 75 -13.80 1.52 -11.76
C SER A 75 -12.56 1.93 -12.54
N ARG A 76 -11.72 0.97 -12.92
CA ARG A 76 -10.49 1.22 -13.68
C ARG A 76 -10.72 1.02 -15.17
N LYS A 77 -10.07 1.85 -16.00
CA LYS A 77 -10.07 1.68 -17.45
C LYS A 77 -9.15 0.52 -17.82
N LEU A 78 -9.60 -0.35 -18.73
CA LEU A 78 -8.81 -1.49 -19.22
C LEU A 78 -8.43 -1.32 -20.71
N PRO A 79 -7.25 -1.81 -21.12
CA PRO A 79 -6.16 -2.29 -20.26
C PRO A 79 -5.58 -1.16 -19.41
N ALA A 80 -4.77 -1.51 -18.39
CA ALA A 80 -4.02 -0.52 -17.63
C ALA A 80 -3.08 0.29 -18.54
N SER A 81 -2.90 1.58 -18.26
CA SER A 81 -1.92 2.42 -18.95
C SER A 81 -0.55 2.35 -18.26
N GLU A 82 0.50 2.82 -18.93
CA GLU A 82 1.86 2.88 -18.35
C GLU A 82 1.90 3.65 -17.03
N GLU A 83 1.08 4.70 -16.88
CA GLU A 83 0.99 5.47 -15.65
C GLU A 83 0.51 4.63 -14.47
N ASP A 84 -0.28 3.57 -14.70
CA ASP A 84 -0.77 2.65 -13.68
C ASP A 84 0.27 1.63 -13.22
N LEU A 85 1.42 1.61 -13.89
CA LEU A 85 2.54 0.76 -13.58
C LEU A 85 3.59 1.54 -12.79
N VAL A 86 4.35 0.81 -11.99
CA VAL A 86 5.51 1.36 -11.28
C VAL A 86 6.64 0.34 -11.31
N GLU A 87 7.83 0.80 -11.69
CA GLU A 87 9.05 0.01 -11.62
C GLU A 87 9.75 0.24 -10.28
N ILE A 88 10.24 -0.85 -9.68
CA ILE A 88 11.17 -0.82 -8.55
C ILE A 88 12.42 -1.60 -8.97
N LYS A 89 13.58 -0.96 -8.98
CA LYS A 89 14.83 -1.63 -9.38
C LYS A 89 15.21 -2.74 -8.40
N ALA A 90 16.15 -3.57 -8.80
CA ALA A 90 16.73 -4.60 -7.95
C ALA A 90 17.19 -4.02 -6.62
N ASN A 91 16.79 -4.64 -5.51
CA ASN A 91 17.16 -4.22 -4.16
C ASN A 91 16.74 -2.79 -3.74
N GLU A 92 15.96 -2.06 -4.55
CA GLU A 92 15.51 -0.69 -4.25
C GLU A 92 14.16 -0.63 -3.54
N LYS A 93 13.90 0.51 -2.90
CA LYS A 93 12.67 0.80 -2.15
C LYS A 93 12.00 2.04 -2.71
N LEU A 94 10.67 2.00 -2.73
CA LEU A 94 9.85 3.20 -2.87
C LEU A 94 9.29 3.58 -1.51
N GLU A 95 9.48 4.84 -1.15
CA GLU A 95 9.02 5.41 0.12
C GLU A 95 8.08 6.57 -0.16
N PHE A 96 6.92 6.57 0.50
CA PHE A 96 5.87 7.56 0.31
C PHE A 96 4.93 7.58 1.51
N VAL A 97 4.00 8.54 1.53
CA VAL A 97 3.02 8.69 2.62
C VAL A 97 1.64 8.37 2.09
N VAL A 98 0.88 7.58 2.86
CA VAL A 98 -0.54 7.38 2.63
C VAL A 98 -1.31 8.03 3.77
N ASN A 99 -2.27 8.88 3.44
CA ASN A 99 -3.16 9.51 4.41
C ASN A 99 -4.41 8.67 4.57
N LEU A 100 -4.67 8.18 5.78
CA LEU A 100 -5.88 7.46 6.13
C LEU A 100 -6.92 8.46 6.65
N PRO A 101 -8.12 8.58 6.06
CA PRO A 101 -9.15 9.53 6.51
C PRO A 101 -9.87 8.98 7.74
N ILE A 102 -9.20 9.05 8.88
CA ILE A 102 -9.67 8.55 10.17
C ILE A 102 -9.29 9.57 11.26
N SER A 103 -10.24 9.84 12.15
CA SER A 103 -10.10 10.83 13.23
C SER A 103 -10.67 10.34 14.57
N ASP A 104 -11.27 9.15 14.61
CA ASP A 104 -11.96 8.61 15.79
C ASP A 104 -10.96 7.92 16.73
N PHE A 105 -9.98 8.69 17.21
CA PHE A 105 -9.00 8.25 18.20
C PHE A 105 -9.38 8.78 19.58
N GLU A 106 -9.19 7.96 20.60
CA GLU A 106 -9.47 8.24 22.00
C GLU A 106 -8.15 8.40 22.76
N GLU A 107 -8.05 9.46 23.57
CA GLU A 107 -6.87 9.76 24.38
C GLU A 107 -6.60 8.62 25.38
N GLY A 108 -5.33 8.20 25.48
CA GLY A 108 -4.88 7.07 26.28
C GLY A 108 -5.07 5.69 25.62
N HIS A 109 -5.64 5.60 24.40
CA HIS A 109 -5.79 4.33 23.70
C HIS A 109 -4.57 3.95 22.87
N GLN A 110 -4.35 2.65 22.72
CA GLN A 110 -3.33 2.10 21.84
C GLN A 110 -3.96 1.61 20.54
N TYR A 111 -3.36 2.00 19.42
CA TYR A 111 -3.82 1.66 18.08
C TYR A 111 -2.78 0.86 17.31
N SER A 112 -3.26 0.10 16.34
CA SER A 112 -2.43 -0.62 15.38
C SER A 112 -2.89 -0.42 13.94
N VAL A 113 -1.95 -0.36 13.00
CA VAL A 113 -2.19 -0.27 11.56
C VAL A 113 -1.46 -1.41 10.85
N ARG A 114 -2.13 -2.05 9.90
CA ARG A 114 -1.49 -2.94 8.91
C ARG A 114 -1.99 -2.62 7.51
N ALA A 115 -1.15 -2.91 6.52
CA ALA A 115 -1.52 -2.98 5.12
C ALA A 115 -1.58 -4.45 4.69
N GLN A 116 -2.65 -4.84 4.02
CA GLN A 116 -2.82 -6.19 3.49
C GLN A 116 -3.61 -6.18 2.19
N GLY A 117 -3.38 -7.17 1.34
CA GLY A 117 -4.10 -7.28 0.08
C GLY A 117 -3.40 -8.19 -0.91
N THR A 118 -3.64 -7.94 -2.19
CA THR A 118 -3.07 -8.71 -3.29
C THR A 118 -2.42 -7.79 -4.32
N TRP A 119 -1.19 -8.10 -4.70
CA TRP A 119 -0.61 -7.61 -5.93
C TRP A 119 -1.31 -8.27 -7.11
N HIS A 120 -2.03 -7.48 -7.91
CA HIS A 120 -2.83 -8.00 -9.01
C HIS A 120 -1.98 -8.44 -10.21
N ALA A 121 -0.88 -7.73 -10.50
CA ALA A 121 0.06 -8.08 -11.56
C ALA A 121 1.46 -7.55 -11.21
N VAL A 122 2.45 -8.44 -11.28
CA VAL A 122 3.86 -8.19 -11.01
C VAL A 122 4.71 -8.86 -12.08
N TRP A 123 5.37 -8.08 -12.93
CA TRP A 123 6.30 -8.58 -13.94
C TRP A 123 7.73 -8.48 -13.43
N PRO A 124 8.52 -9.57 -13.42
CA PRO A 124 9.91 -9.56 -12.98
C PRO A 124 10.84 -9.00 -14.08
N THR A 125 10.55 -7.78 -14.54
CA THR A 125 11.29 -7.05 -15.57
C THR A 125 11.09 -5.54 -15.39
N GLU A 126 11.89 -4.76 -16.10
CA GLU A 126 11.76 -3.30 -16.23
C GLU A 126 10.49 -2.89 -17.00
N LEU A 127 10.01 -1.67 -16.75
CA LEU A 127 8.76 -1.14 -17.28
C LEU A 127 8.74 -1.12 -18.81
N SER A 128 9.87 -0.79 -19.42
CA SER A 128 10.07 -0.76 -20.88
C SER A 128 9.84 -2.11 -21.56
N ASN A 129 9.95 -3.21 -20.80
CA ASN A 129 9.75 -4.57 -21.30
C ASN A 129 8.33 -5.09 -21.07
N VAL A 130 7.46 -4.34 -20.37
CA VAL A 130 6.05 -4.70 -20.25
C VAL A 130 5.32 -4.29 -21.52
N THR A 131 4.86 -5.29 -22.27
CA THR A 131 4.29 -5.08 -23.60
C THR A 131 2.79 -4.74 -23.55
N PRO A 132 2.24 -4.02 -24.54
CA PRO A 132 0.81 -3.79 -24.64
C PRO A 132 -0.04 -5.07 -24.69
N SER A 133 0.50 -6.16 -25.23
CA SER A 133 -0.14 -7.48 -25.23
C SER A 133 -0.25 -8.05 -23.83
N GLN A 134 0.79 -7.95 -23.00
CA GLN A 134 0.75 -8.40 -21.61
C GLN A 134 -0.25 -7.58 -20.78
N LEU A 135 -0.48 -6.31 -21.11
CA LEU A 135 -1.45 -5.47 -20.39
C LEU A 135 -2.92 -5.80 -20.70
N GLN A 136 -3.22 -6.53 -21.77
CA GLN A 136 -4.60 -6.90 -22.11
C GLN A 136 -5.20 -7.86 -21.09
N ASP A 137 -4.41 -8.79 -20.58
CA ASP A 137 -4.84 -9.89 -19.72
C ASP A 137 -3.93 -10.09 -18.50
N ASN A 138 -2.97 -9.19 -18.27
CA ASN A 138 -1.87 -9.34 -17.32
C ASN A 138 -1.01 -10.58 -17.59
N GLY A 139 -0.82 -10.96 -18.86
CA GLY A 139 0.02 -12.08 -19.28
C GLY A 139 1.43 -12.02 -18.68
N ASP A 140 1.95 -13.18 -18.30
CA ASP A 140 3.24 -13.39 -17.62
C ASP A 140 3.43 -12.70 -16.26
N ALA A 141 2.42 -11.95 -15.80
CA ALA A 141 2.46 -11.33 -14.49
C ALA A 141 2.26 -12.38 -13.40
N LYS A 142 2.99 -12.20 -12.29
CA LYS A 142 2.74 -12.94 -11.06
C LYS A 142 1.68 -12.22 -10.23
N ARG A 143 0.84 -12.99 -9.55
CA ARG A 143 -0.12 -12.52 -8.55
C ARG A 143 0.26 -13.07 -7.18
N GLY A 144 0.07 -12.30 -6.12
CA GLY A 144 0.38 -12.76 -4.77
C GLY A 144 -0.04 -11.79 -3.69
N GLU A 145 -0.21 -12.31 -2.48
CA GLU A 145 -0.61 -11.51 -1.32
C GLU A 145 0.54 -10.68 -0.77
N PHE A 146 0.19 -9.60 -0.09
CA PHE A 146 1.11 -8.86 0.77
C PHE A 146 0.50 -8.65 2.14
N LEU A 147 1.39 -8.58 3.13
CA LEU A 147 1.10 -8.22 4.50
C LEU A 147 2.27 -7.40 5.02
N SER A 148 2.01 -6.23 5.57
CA SER A 148 3.04 -5.40 6.21
C SER A 148 3.35 -5.87 7.63
N ASN A 149 4.36 -5.26 8.25
CA ASN A 149 4.45 -5.24 9.71
C ASN A 149 3.22 -4.54 10.33
N THR A 150 2.99 -4.81 11.62
CA THR A 150 2.05 -4.05 12.44
C THR A 150 2.74 -2.79 12.97
N LEU A 151 2.23 -1.62 12.58
CA LEU A 151 2.61 -0.35 13.18
C LEU A 151 1.74 -0.12 14.41
N SER A 152 2.33 0.08 15.59
CA SER A 152 1.59 0.40 16.83
C SER A 152 1.94 1.80 17.32
N PHE A 153 0.95 2.52 17.84
CA PHE A 153 1.13 3.84 18.43
C PHE A 153 0.10 4.09 19.54
N ASN A 154 0.43 4.97 20.48
CA ASN A 154 -0.53 5.47 21.48
C ASN A 154 -1.06 6.82 21.00
N PHE A 155 -2.32 7.11 21.31
CA PHE A 155 -2.90 8.43 21.12
C PHE A 155 -2.93 9.11 22.48
N ASP A 156 -2.05 10.11 22.67
CA ASP A 156 -1.89 10.89 23.91
C ASP A 156 -2.48 12.30 23.77
#